data_AF-A0A1Y2HC89-F1
#
_entry.id   AF-A0A1Y2HC89-F1
#
_cell.length_a   1.000
_cell.length_b   1.000
_cell.length_c   1.000
_cell.angle_alpha   90.00
_cell.angle_beta   90.00
_cell.angle_gamma   90.00
#
_symmetry.space_group_name_H-M   'P 1'
#
loop_
_entity.id
_entity.type
_entity.pdbx_description
1 polymer ?
#
loop_
_entity_poly.entity_id
_entity_poly.type
_entity_poly.pdbx_seq_one_letter_code
_entity_poly.pdbx_strand_id
1 'polypeptide(L)'
;MFSLKPTSILLALVAALQLASIAESHSRLLEPRARNGGFIGAFDNFVSPACGGDGSKNNARPADATYRRGQTVPIVWPRNNHPGGFISLKVVPFNGPQTQADFDRNIIQYACHESGCKSGFAGNPLAGDNMPEDTNRCSTPFTVPTFLADGQYTLQWHWYGGGSFFGDVNRGQTDYYGCHDFTVAGGSAFNAASKPRCPTFIAGDAHNPASSGRCKFFGTGSAFSCRPDGCSGSYKDGIPKALEQCLAANGGGNPTPPPAPAPQPPAPVPQPPTPAPQPQPQPTATALNPTRRALFNVRAPVVRNVGGSRPFIVQLANGEVNGNFNAVQEALGAVAMCRPTCWRGRALGIAMGRGTSARL
;
A
#
# COMPACT_ATOMS: atom_id res chain seq x y z
N MET A 1 23.12 7.16 -41.72
CA MET A 1 23.19 6.32 -40.50
C MET A 1 23.87 7.14 -39.41
N PHE A 2 23.11 7.62 -38.42
CA PHE A 2 23.69 8.42 -37.33
C PHE A 2 24.19 7.49 -36.22
N SER A 3 25.51 7.48 -36.03
CA SER A 3 26.16 6.76 -34.93
C SER A 3 25.91 7.53 -33.62
N LEU A 4 25.00 7.01 -32.79
CA LEU A 4 24.81 7.51 -31.43
C LEU A 4 26.08 7.25 -30.62
N LYS A 5 26.65 8.32 -30.05
CA LYS A 5 27.85 8.21 -29.21
C LYS A 5 27.50 7.45 -27.92
N PRO A 6 28.37 6.53 -27.45
CA PRO A 6 28.10 5.67 -26.30
C PRO A 6 27.79 6.44 -25.00
N THR A 7 28.27 7.68 -24.87
CA THR A 7 27.97 8.58 -23.74
C THR A 7 26.52 9.06 -23.69
N SER A 8 25.84 9.21 -24.82
CA SER A 8 24.43 9.64 -24.86
C SER A 8 23.47 8.53 -24.43
N ILE A 9 23.84 7.27 -24.69
CA ILE A 9 23.07 6.08 -24.26
C ILE A 9 23.13 5.93 -22.74
N LEU A 10 24.31 6.14 -22.14
CA LEU A 10 24.50 6.00 -20.70
C LEU A 10 23.73 7.07 -19.90
N LEU A 11 23.67 8.32 -20.35
CA LEU A 11 22.89 9.38 -19.69
C LEU A 11 21.38 9.16 -19.79
N ALA A 12 20.89 8.67 -20.93
CA ALA A 12 19.47 8.32 -21.08
C ALA A 12 19.08 7.15 -20.17
N LEU A 13 19.96 6.15 -20.02
CA LEU A 13 19.77 5.05 -19.06
C LEU A 13 19.76 5.55 -17.62
N VAL A 14 20.70 6.41 -17.20
CA VAL A 14 20.73 6.95 -15.82
C VAL A 14 19.50 7.82 -15.53
N ALA A 15 19.05 8.64 -16.47
CA ALA A 15 17.82 9.43 -16.31
C ALA A 15 16.56 8.55 -16.28
N ALA A 16 16.49 7.49 -17.09
CA ALA A 16 15.40 6.51 -17.04
C ALA A 16 15.40 5.70 -15.74
N LEU A 17 16.58 5.36 -15.20
CA LEU A 17 16.75 4.70 -13.90
C LEU A 17 16.38 5.63 -12.73
N GLN A 18 16.60 6.94 -12.84
CA GLN A 18 16.18 7.93 -11.85
C GLN A 18 14.68 8.23 -11.90
N LEU A 19 14.05 8.18 -13.08
CA LEU A 19 12.59 8.29 -13.24
C LEU A 19 11.87 6.99 -12.84
N ALA A 20 12.60 5.88 -12.77
CA ALA A 20 12.12 4.58 -12.28
C ALA A 20 12.32 4.40 -10.76
N SER A 21 12.62 5.47 -10.00
CA SER A 21 12.21 5.49 -8.59
C SER A 21 10.69 5.62 -8.56
N ILE A 22 10.04 4.51 -8.90
CA ILE A 22 8.62 4.25 -8.74
C ILE A 22 8.33 4.64 -7.29
N ALA A 23 7.68 5.79 -7.10
CA ALA A 23 7.15 6.13 -5.80
C ALA A 23 6.25 4.97 -5.42
N GLU A 24 6.64 4.20 -4.40
CA GLU A 24 5.83 3.09 -3.93
C GLU A 24 4.70 3.71 -3.13
N SER A 25 3.72 4.27 -3.85
CA SER A 25 2.59 5.00 -3.27
C SER A 25 1.55 4.08 -2.66
N HIS A 26 1.86 2.80 -2.45
CA HIS A 26 0.91 1.83 -1.91
C HIS A 26 0.90 1.89 -0.39
N SER A 27 -0.31 1.88 0.20
CA SER A 27 -0.43 1.72 1.65
C SER A 27 -0.07 0.28 2.04
N ARG A 28 0.49 0.14 3.25
CA ARG A 28 1.03 -1.12 3.77
C ARG A 28 1.02 -1.16 5.28
N LEU A 29 1.03 -2.36 5.86
CA LEU A 29 1.22 -2.52 7.29
C LEU A 29 2.68 -2.20 7.67
N LEU A 30 2.90 -1.11 8.42
CA LEU A 30 4.21 -0.72 8.95
C LEU A 30 4.44 -1.31 10.33
N GLU A 31 3.47 -1.14 11.22
CA GLU A 31 3.52 -1.66 12.59
C GLU A 31 2.20 -2.35 12.94
N PRO A 32 2.26 -3.52 13.59
CA PRO A 32 3.47 -4.30 13.86
C PRO A 32 4.10 -4.85 12.57
N ARG A 33 5.37 -5.28 12.66
CA ARG A 33 6.16 -5.73 11.49
C ARG A 33 5.40 -6.78 10.69
N ALA A 34 5.17 -6.50 9.40
CA ALA A 34 4.56 -7.44 8.49
C ALA A 34 5.53 -8.58 8.05
N ARG A 35 4.96 -9.74 7.71
CA ARG A 35 5.65 -10.95 7.24
C ARG A 35 6.48 -10.68 5.97
N ASN A 36 5.89 -9.97 5.00
CA ASN A 36 6.46 -9.77 3.67
C ASN A 36 6.42 -8.28 3.27
N GLY A 37 7.02 -7.38 4.07
CA GLY A 37 7.07 -5.94 3.76
C GLY A 37 5.74 -5.19 3.87
N GLY A 38 4.62 -5.90 4.03
CA GLY A 38 3.34 -5.32 4.46
C GLY A 38 2.38 -4.91 3.36
N PHE A 39 2.71 -5.15 2.09
CA PHE A 39 1.88 -4.77 0.97
C PHE A 39 1.84 -5.85 -0.11
N ILE A 40 0.62 -6.24 -0.47
CA ILE A 40 0.24 -6.92 -1.71
C ILE A 40 -1.03 -6.28 -2.23
N GLY A 41 -1.02 -5.89 -3.50
CA GLY A 41 -2.21 -5.40 -4.18
C GLY A 41 -3.02 -6.56 -4.76
N ALA A 42 -4.35 -6.44 -4.74
CA ALA A 42 -5.23 -7.29 -5.54
C ALA A 42 -5.30 -6.77 -6.99
N PHE A 43 -4.14 -6.71 -7.66
CA PHE A 43 -4.06 -6.26 -9.05
C PHE A 43 -4.71 -7.28 -10.01
N ASP A 44 -5.26 -6.79 -11.11
CA ASP A 44 -5.90 -7.59 -12.18
C ASP A 44 -7.07 -8.49 -11.72
N ASN A 45 -7.30 -9.58 -12.46
CA ASN A 45 -8.35 -10.58 -12.19
C ASN A 45 -7.93 -11.63 -11.13
N PHE A 46 -6.80 -11.45 -10.45
CA PHE A 46 -6.26 -12.42 -9.50
C PHE A 46 -6.27 -11.87 -8.07
N VAL A 47 -6.67 -12.71 -7.12
CA VAL A 47 -6.48 -12.42 -5.70
C VAL A 47 -5.24 -13.16 -5.26
N SER A 48 -4.17 -12.42 -4.98
CA SER A 48 -2.97 -12.98 -4.39
C SER A 48 -3.29 -13.70 -3.06
N PRO A 49 -2.48 -14.67 -2.63
CA PRO A 49 -2.65 -15.28 -1.33
C PRO A 49 -2.78 -14.25 -0.21
N ALA A 50 -3.61 -14.54 0.79
CA ALA A 50 -4.07 -13.56 1.80
C ALA A 50 -2.96 -12.91 2.65
N CYS A 51 -1.77 -13.51 2.70
CA CYS A 51 -0.58 -12.97 3.39
C CYS A 51 0.56 -12.57 2.45
N GLY A 52 0.25 -12.45 1.16
CA GLY A 52 1.17 -12.04 0.13
C GLY A 52 2.06 -13.13 -0.45
N GLY A 53 2.71 -12.80 -1.56
CA GLY A 53 3.69 -13.61 -2.27
C GLY A 53 3.07 -14.91 -2.78
N ASP A 54 3.72 -16.01 -2.40
CA ASP A 54 3.29 -17.38 -2.60
C ASP A 54 2.33 -17.88 -1.48
N GLY A 55 1.94 -17.02 -0.54
CA GLY A 55 1.14 -17.39 0.63
C GLY A 55 1.93 -18.19 1.68
N SER A 56 3.25 -18.28 1.53
CA SER A 56 4.10 -19.06 2.40
C SER A 56 4.22 -18.48 3.81
N LYS A 57 4.55 -19.39 4.74
CA LYS A 57 4.92 -19.08 6.12
C LYS A 57 6.44 -19.03 6.32
N ASN A 58 7.26 -19.11 5.26
CA ASN A 58 8.72 -19.11 5.34
C ASN A 58 9.29 -17.88 6.04
N ASN A 59 8.64 -16.73 5.91
CA ASN A 59 9.02 -15.47 6.57
C ASN A 59 8.21 -15.17 7.84
N ALA A 60 7.35 -16.10 8.28
CA ALA A 60 6.55 -15.91 9.47
C ALA A 60 7.41 -15.93 10.73
N ARG A 61 7.13 -15.01 11.65
CA ARG A 61 7.89 -14.86 12.89
C ARG A 61 7.00 -14.66 14.11
N PRO A 62 6.10 -15.62 14.42
CA PRO A 62 5.15 -15.47 15.53
C PRO A 62 5.83 -15.34 16.90
N ALA A 63 7.08 -15.78 17.05
CA ALA A 63 7.84 -15.66 18.30
C ALA A 63 8.45 -14.26 18.52
N ASP A 64 8.64 -13.46 17.46
CA ASP A 64 9.26 -12.13 17.55
C ASP A 64 8.35 -11.11 18.25
N ALA A 65 7.04 -11.36 18.29
CA ALA A 65 6.05 -10.51 18.94
C ALA A 65 5.15 -11.34 19.85
N THR A 66 5.23 -11.11 21.16
CA THR A 66 4.34 -11.72 22.15
C THR A 66 3.46 -10.65 22.79
N TYR A 67 2.14 -10.83 22.71
CA TYR A 67 1.16 -9.94 23.30
C TYR A 67 0.32 -10.65 24.36
N ARG A 68 -0.16 -9.89 25.33
CA ARG A 68 -1.08 -10.38 26.37
C ARG A 68 -2.53 -10.15 25.94
N ARG A 69 -3.46 -11.02 26.32
CA ARG A 69 -4.90 -10.72 26.20
C ARG A 69 -5.21 -9.40 26.90
N GLY A 70 -6.00 -8.55 26.24
CA GLY A 70 -6.36 -7.21 26.70
C GLY A 70 -5.27 -6.15 26.46
N GLN A 71 -4.09 -6.52 25.97
CA GLN A 71 -3.07 -5.55 25.56
C GLN A 71 -3.53 -4.81 24.31
N THR A 72 -3.41 -3.49 24.31
CA THR A 72 -3.57 -2.66 23.11
C THR A 72 -2.23 -2.50 22.41
N VAL A 73 -2.21 -2.75 21.11
CA VAL A 73 -1.07 -2.50 20.22
C VAL A 73 -1.49 -1.54 19.12
N PRO A 74 -0.63 -0.59 18.72
CA PRO A 74 -0.94 0.26 17.58
C PRO A 74 -0.83 -0.55 16.29
N ILE A 75 -1.81 -0.40 15.41
CA ILE A 75 -1.70 -0.81 14.01
C ILE A 75 -1.46 0.46 13.20
N VAL A 76 -0.38 0.50 12.46
CA VAL A 76 0.12 1.70 11.77
C VAL A 76 0.36 1.39 10.30
N TRP A 77 -0.13 2.27 9.45
CA TRP A 77 0.06 2.23 8.00
C TRP A 77 0.26 3.66 7.50
N PRO A 78 0.81 3.84 6.30
CA PRO A 78 0.94 5.15 5.71
C PRO A 78 -0.27 5.46 4.83
N ARG A 79 -0.64 6.75 4.74
CA ARG A 79 -1.66 7.19 3.79
C ARG A 79 -1.19 7.05 2.33
N ASN A 80 0.10 7.35 2.09
CA ASN A 80 0.78 7.32 0.79
C ASN A 80 -0.02 7.94 -0.36
N ASN A 81 -0.57 9.14 -0.13
CA ASN A 81 -1.37 9.95 -1.07
C ASN A 81 -2.77 9.44 -1.42
N HIS A 82 -3.23 8.34 -0.80
CA HIS A 82 -4.54 7.78 -1.11
C HIS A 82 -5.58 8.09 -0.03
N PRO A 83 -6.59 8.93 -0.33
CA PRO A 83 -7.66 9.21 0.61
C PRO A 83 -8.68 8.07 0.70
N GLY A 84 -9.34 8.01 1.85
CA GLY A 84 -10.50 7.19 2.11
C GLY A 84 -10.22 5.69 2.19
N GLY A 85 -11.29 4.99 2.53
CA GLY A 85 -11.33 3.54 2.64
C GLY A 85 -11.45 3.07 4.08
N PHE A 86 -11.37 1.77 4.23
CA PHE A 86 -11.52 1.06 5.49
C PHE A 86 -10.30 0.19 5.73
N ILE A 87 -9.91 0.06 6.99
CA ILE A 87 -9.04 -1.00 7.46
C ILE A 87 -9.92 -2.10 8.05
N SER A 88 -9.67 -3.35 7.67
CA SER A 88 -10.17 -4.53 8.36
C SER A 88 -9.02 -5.29 8.99
N LEU A 89 -9.19 -5.64 10.27
CA LEU A 89 -8.25 -6.42 11.07
C LEU A 89 -8.85 -7.78 11.36
N LYS A 90 -8.14 -8.83 10.93
CA LYS A 90 -8.66 -10.20 10.92
C LYS A 90 -7.63 -11.14 11.52
N VAL A 91 -8.02 -12.05 12.41
CA VAL A 91 -7.06 -12.93 13.08
C VAL A 91 -7.47 -14.39 12.94
N VAL A 92 -6.52 -15.21 12.51
CA VAL A 92 -6.68 -16.67 12.41
C VAL A 92 -5.58 -17.39 13.19
N PRO A 93 -5.80 -18.63 13.66
CA PRO A 93 -4.73 -19.44 14.25
C PRO A 93 -3.58 -19.64 13.26
N PHE A 94 -2.34 -19.54 13.75
CA PHE A 94 -1.15 -19.60 12.88
C PHE A 94 -1.05 -20.91 12.13
N ASN A 95 -1.31 -22.05 12.77
CA ASN A 95 -1.24 -23.37 12.14
C ASN A 95 -2.47 -23.74 11.30
N GLY A 96 -3.49 -22.86 11.26
CA GLY A 96 -4.68 -23.06 10.44
C GLY A 96 -4.48 -22.66 8.96
N PRO A 97 -5.52 -22.90 8.14
CA PRO A 97 -5.66 -22.28 6.82
C PRO A 97 -5.64 -20.75 6.92
N GLN A 98 -4.97 -20.11 5.96
CA GLN A 98 -4.83 -18.65 5.85
C GLN A 98 -5.33 -18.18 4.49
N THR A 99 -6.50 -18.67 4.06
CA THR A 99 -7.15 -18.20 2.83
C THR A 99 -7.90 -16.89 3.09
N GLN A 100 -8.26 -16.18 2.03
CA GLN A 100 -9.05 -14.96 2.17
C GLN A 100 -10.39 -15.22 2.90
N ALA A 101 -11.02 -16.36 2.61
CA ALA A 101 -12.26 -16.77 3.26
C ALA A 101 -12.08 -17.09 4.76
N ASP A 102 -10.93 -17.63 5.17
CA ASP A 102 -10.62 -17.86 6.59
C ASP A 102 -10.52 -16.54 7.36
N PHE A 103 -9.85 -15.56 6.76
CA PHE A 103 -9.74 -14.23 7.34
C PHE A 103 -11.09 -13.51 7.35
N ASP A 104 -11.87 -13.56 6.27
CA ASP A 104 -13.17 -12.88 6.18
C ASP A 104 -14.20 -13.43 7.18
N ARG A 105 -14.06 -14.68 7.63
CA ARG A 105 -14.85 -15.25 8.74
C ARG A 105 -14.38 -14.82 10.13
N ASN A 106 -13.18 -14.25 10.25
CA ASN A 106 -12.54 -13.91 11.52
C ASN A 106 -12.11 -12.44 11.60
N ILE A 107 -12.95 -11.57 11.06
CA ILE A 107 -12.80 -10.12 11.22
C ILE A 107 -13.09 -9.76 12.67
N ILE A 108 -12.18 -9.02 13.30
CA ILE A 108 -12.29 -8.59 14.69
C ILE A 108 -12.68 -7.12 14.77
N GLN A 109 -12.08 -6.30 13.91
CA GLN A 109 -12.22 -4.85 13.96
C GLN A 109 -12.20 -4.24 12.56
N TYR A 110 -12.98 -3.19 12.39
CA TYR A 110 -12.86 -2.23 11.30
C TYR A 110 -12.41 -0.86 11.84
N ALA A 111 -11.71 -0.11 11.01
CA ALA A 111 -11.39 1.29 11.27
C ALA A 111 -11.44 2.10 9.98
N CYS A 112 -11.49 3.42 10.09
CA CYS A 112 -11.31 4.29 8.92
C CYS A 112 -9.84 4.32 8.49
N HIS A 113 -9.57 4.37 7.18
CA HIS A 113 -8.20 4.42 6.66
C HIS A 113 -7.45 5.67 7.12
N GLU A 114 -8.12 6.83 7.17
CA GLU A 114 -7.48 8.10 7.55
C GLU A 114 -7.65 8.43 9.04
N SER A 115 -7.66 7.42 9.91
CA SER A 115 -7.62 7.64 11.37
C SER A 115 -6.24 8.16 11.80
N GLY A 116 -6.18 9.39 12.30
CA GLY A 116 -4.95 10.01 12.84
C GLY A 116 -3.98 10.60 11.80
N CYS A 117 -4.32 10.55 10.51
CA CYS A 117 -3.54 11.14 9.41
C CYS A 117 -4.44 11.99 8.50
N LYS A 118 -3.88 12.73 7.53
CA LYS A 118 -4.65 13.58 6.60
C LYS A 118 -3.82 14.03 5.40
N SER A 119 -4.46 14.53 4.34
CA SER A 119 -3.79 15.22 3.23
C SER A 119 -2.86 16.34 3.71
N GLY A 120 -1.75 16.54 2.98
CA GLY A 120 -0.84 17.66 3.20
C GLY A 120 -1.37 19.00 2.70
N PHE A 121 -2.50 18.99 1.96
CA PHE A 121 -3.10 20.18 1.39
C PHE A 121 -4.41 20.52 2.10
N ALA A 122 -4.39 21.56 2.93
CA ALA A 122 -5.55 21.98 3.73
C ALA A 122 -6.81 22.27 2.88
N GLY A 123 -6.64 22.83 1.68
CA GLY A 123 -7.74 23.13 0.76
C GLY A 123 -8.22 21.95 -0.09
N ASN A 124 -7.53 20.81 -0.04
CA ASN A 124 -7.90 19.61 -0.78
C ASN A 124 -7.64 18.36 0.07
N PRO A 125 -8.61 17.93 0.88
CA PRO A 125 -8.43 16.79 1.78
C PRO A 125 -8.29 15.45 1.01
N LEU A 126 -8.62 15.42 -0.28
CA LEU A 126 -8.44 14.25 -1.16
C LEU A 126 -7.10 14.26 -1.91
N ALA A 127 -6.27 15.30 -1.76
CA ALA A 127 -4.97 15.38 -2.40
C ALA A 127 -3.93 14.45 -1.75
N GLY A 128 -2.71 14.48 -2.30
CA GLY A 128 -1.56 13.76 -1.75
C GLY A 128 -1.09 14.29 -0.38
N ASP A 129 -0.06 13.64 0.15
CA ASP A 129 0.46 13.88 1.50
C ASP A 129 1.43 15.08 1.55
N ASN A 130 2.03 15.46 0.41
CA ASN A 130 3.06 16.51 0.33
C ASN A 130 4.24 16.28 1.31
N MET A 131 4.60 15.02 1.55
CA MET A 131 5.66 14.60 2.44
C MET A 131 6.28 13.28 1.94
N PRO A 132 7.45 12.87 2.46
CA PRO A 132 8.11 11.64 2.02
C PRO A 132 7.23 10.40 2.22
N GLU A 133 7.49 9.35 1.43
CA GLU A 133 6.83 8.05 1.56
C GLU A 133 6.84 7.56 3.01
N ASP A 134 5.74 6.93 3.43
CA ASP A 134 5.52 6.37 4.76
C ASP A 134 5.48 7.33 5.95
N THR A 135 5.74 8.63 5.74
CA THR A 135 5.79 9.59 6.85
C THR A 135 4.42 10.08 7.29
N ASN A 136 3.39 9.99 6.43
CA ASN A 136 2.01 10.33 6.78
C ASN A 136 1.30 9.13 7.44
N ARG A 137 1.59 8.92 8.73
CA ARG A 137 1.23 7.69 9.44
C ARG A 137 -0.19 7.75 10.01
N CYS A 138 -1.05 6.88 9.51
CA CYS A 138 -2.38 6.61 10.03
C CYS A 138 -2.29 5.49 11.06
N SER A 139 -3.22 5.44 12.01
CA SER A 139 -3.22 4.36 13.00
C SER A 139 -4.61 4.05 13.58
N THR A 140 -4.75 2.82 14.06
CA THR A 140 -5.87 2.41 14.90
C THR A 140 -5.38 1.55 16.05
N PRO A 141 -5.94 1.66 17.26
CA PRO A 141 -5.61 0.74 18.33
C PRO A 141 -6.21 -0.64 18.04
N PHE A 142 -5.45 -1.70 18.26
CA PHE A 142 -5.93 -3.08 18.26
C PHE A 142 -5.74 -3.67 19.65
N THR A 143 -6.84 -4.05 20.30
CA THR A 143 -6.79 -4.75 21.58
C THR A 143 -6.84 -6.25 21.34
N VAL A 144 -5.82 -6.98 21.79
CA VAL A 144 -5.76 -8.45 21.68
C VAL A 144 -6.97 -9.04 22.40
N PRO A 145 -7.91 -9.69 21.69
CA PRO A 145 -9.17 -10.08 22.31
C PRO A 145 -9.02 -11.15 23.37
N THR A 146 -9.84 -11.06 24.42
CA THR A 146 -9.87 -12.03 25.53
C THR A 146 -10.37 -13.42 25.11
N PHE A 147 -11.04 -13.53 23.97
CA PHE A 147 -11.46 -14.81 23.38
C PHE A 147 -10.36 -15.51 22.58
N LEU A 148 -9.15 -14.93 22.46
CA LEU A 148 -7.99 -15.64 21.90
C LEU A 148 -7.28 -16.41 23.01
N ALA A 149 -7.21 -17.73 22.86
CA ALA A 149 -6.42 -18.57 23.75
C ALA A 149 -4.92 -18.24 23.63
N ASP A 150 -4.11 -18.73 24.57
CA ASP A 150 -2.66 -18.68 24.38
C ASP A 150 -2.28 -19.53 23.16
N GLY A 151 -1.37 -19.02 22.32
CA GLY A 151 -1.00 -19.66 21.08
C GLY A 151 -0.51 -18.68 20.02
N GLN A 152 -0.15 -19.20 18.86
CA GLN A 152 0.34 -18.41 17.73
C GLN A 152 -0.80 -18.06 16.77
N TYR A 153 -0.78 -16.83 16.26
CA TYR A 153 -1.81 -16.27 15.41
C TYR A 153 -1.21 -15.46 14.26
N THR A 154 -2.03 -15.25 13.23
CA THR A 154 -1.75 -14.32 12.14
C THR A 154 -2.84 -13.27 12.08
N LEU A 155 -2.44 -12.00 12.13
CA LEU A 155 -3.27 -10.82 11.88
C LEU A 155 -3.13 -10.43 10.41
N GLN A 156 -4.23 -10.36 9.65
CA GLN A 156 -4.28 -9.68 8.36
C GLN A 156 -4.72 -8.23 8.59
N TRP A 157 -3.89 -7.29 8.14
CA TRP A 157 -4.27 -5.91 7.86
C TRP A 157 -4.74 -5.84 6.40
N HIS A 158 -5.90 -5.24 6.17
CA HIS A 158 -6.46 -5.13 4.82
C HIS A 158 -7.16 -3.79 4.63
N TRP A 159 -6.61 -2.97 3.74
CA TRP A 159 -7.15 -1.71 3.28
C TRP A 159 -7.91 -1.87 1.96
N TYR A 160 -9.10 -1.28 1.89
CA TYR A 160 -9.95 -1.31 0.69
C TYR A 160 -10.87 -0.09 0.63
N GLY A 161 -11.43 0.18 -0.56
CA GLY A 161 -12.26 1.36 -0.79
C GLY A 161 -11.48 2.67 -0.80
N GLY A 162 -10.17 2.61 -1.05
CA GLY A 162 -9.32 3.77 -1.29
C GLY A 162 -9.60 4.40 -2.67
N GLY A 163 -9.25 5.67 -2.82
CA GLY A 163 -9.36 6.36 -4.11
C GLY A 163 -8.07 7.06 -4.54
N SER A 164 -8.17 7.83 -5.63
CA SER A 164 -7.05 8.54 -6.25
C SER A 164 -6.06 7.59 -6.94
N PHE A 165 -6.50 6.94 -8.02
CA PHE A 165 -5.62 6.10 -8.84
C PHE A 165 -4.80 6.96 -9.80
N PHE A 166 -3.46 6.91 -9.68
CA PHE A 166 -2.53 7.81 -10.39
C PHE A 166 -2.90 9.31 -10.27
N GLY A 167 -3.45 9.72 -9.13
CA GLY A 167 -3.87 11.10 -8.87
C GLY A 167 -5.25 11.47 -9.43
N ASP A 168 -5.94 10.55 -10.13
CA ASP A 168 -7.32 10.76 -10.55
C ASP A 168 -8.28 10.44 -9.39
N VAL A 169 -8.75 11.50 -8.73
CA VAL A 169 -9.69 11.42 -7.60
C VAL A 169 -11.05 10.79 -7.97
N ASN A 170 -11.36 10.60 -9.25
CA ASN A 170 -12.59 9.94 -9.69
C ASN A 170 -12.40 8.45 -9.98
N ARG A 171 -11.26 7.89 -9.55
CA ARG A 171 -10.89 6.48 -9.76
C ARG A 171 -10.52 5.85 -8.43
N GLY A 172 -11.02 4.64 -8.20
CA GLY A 172 -10.74 3.85 -7.02
C GLY A 172 -9.39 3.16 -7.12
N GLN A 173 -8.78 2.88 -5.97
CA GLN A 173 -7.59 2.05 -5.88
C GLN A 173 -7.96 0.60 -5.54
N THR A 174 -7.12 -0.35 -5.97
CA THR A 174 -7.26 -1.75 -5.55
C THR A 174 -7.07 -1.90 -4.03
N ASP A 175 -7.34 -3.12 -3.56
CA ASP A 175 -7.19 -3.51 -2.16
C ASP A 175 -5.73 -3.85 -1.86
N TYR A 176 -5.30 -3.53 -0.64
CA TYR A 176 -3.95 -3.80 -0.14
C TYR A 176 -3.97 -4.52 1.18
N TYR A 177 -3.22 -5.60 1.29
CA TYR A 177 -3.20 -6.40 2.51
C TYR A 177 -1.81 -6.94 2.82
N GLY A 178 -1.60 -7.21 4.11
CA GLY A 178 -0.39 -7.78 4.65
C GLY A 178 -0.67 -8.51 5.95
N CYS A 179 0.16 -9.49 6.28
CA CYS A 179 0.01 -10.27 7.51
C CYS A 179 1.11 -9.94 8.52
N HIS A 180 0.76 -9.97 9.81
CA HIS A 180 1.67 -9.96 10.94
C HIS A 180 1.44 -11.24 11.76
N ASP A 181 2.52 -11.91 12.15
CA ASP A 181 2.47 -13.13 12.97
C ASP A 181 2.89 -12.81 14.40
N PHE A 182 2.15 -13.34 15.38
CA PHE A 182 2.40 -13.08 16.79
C PHE A 182 1.99 -14.24 17.69
N THR A 183 2.43 -14.19 18.93
CA THR A 183 2.05 -15.11 20.00
C THR A 183 1.18 -14.39 21.03
N VAL A 184 0.07 -15.00 21.42
CA VAL A 184 -0.70 -14.62 22.61
C VAL A 184 -0.20 -15.45 23.78
N ALA A 185 0.19 -14.79 24.88
CA ALA A 185 0.60 -15.46 26.11
C ALA A 185 0.17 -14.65 27.34
N GLY A 186 -0.66 -15.25 28.19
CA GLY A 186 -1.13 -14.63 29.43
C GLY A 186 -2.00 -13.37 29.21
N GLY A 187 -2.07 -12.51 30.24
CA GLY A 187 -2.94 -11.32 30.26
C GLY A 187 -4.28 -11.55 30.94
N SER A 188 -5.30 -10.82 30.51
CA SER A 188 -6.68 -11.00 30.99
C SER A 188 -7.15 -12.45 30.86
N ALA A 189 -8.10 -12.87 31.70
CA ALA A 189 -8.63 -14.23 31.67
C ALA A 189 -9.18 -14.58 30.27
N PHE A 190 -8.85 -15.77 29.78
CA PHE A 190 -9.42 -16.28 28.54
C PHE A 190 -10.93 -16.44 28.69
N ASN A 191 -11.69 -15.90 27.75
CA ASN A 191 -13.14 -15.98 27.73
C ASN A 191 -13.65 -16.15 26.29
N ALA A 192 -13.89 -17.39 25.86
CA ALA A 192 -14.42 -17.67 24.53
C ALA A 192 -15.76 -16.97 24.24
N ALA A 193 -16.61 -16.82 25.26
CA ALA A 193 -17.91 -16.17 25.13
C ALA A 193 -17.82 -14.63 24.94
N SER A 194 -16.64 -14.04 25.13
CA SER A 194 -16.41 -12.61 24.87
C SER A 194 -16.29 -12.25 23.39
N LYS A 195 -16.32 -13.22 22.47
CA LYS A 195 -16.30 -12.94 21.03
C LYS A 195 -17.58 -12.21 20.61
N PRO A 196 -17.50 -10.97 20.10
CA PRO A 196 -18.69 -10.23 19.72
C PRO A 196 -19.33 -10.85 18.48
N ARG A 197 -20.65 -10.71 18.35
CA ARG A 197 -21.40 -11.22 17.18
C ARG A 197 -21.01 -10.51 15.88
N CYS A 198 -20.70 -9.22 15.98
CA CYS A 198 -20.18 -8.42 14.87
C CYS A 198 -18.81 -7.84 15.23
N PRO A 199 -17.94 -7.60 14.23
CA PRO A 199 -16.68 -6.91 14.46
C PRO A 199 -16.88 -5.54 15.10
N THR A 200 -15.93 -5.10 15.90
CA THR A 200 -15.93 -3.73 16.42
C THR A 200 -15.67 -2.74 15.29
N PHE A 201 -16.12 -1.50 15.46
CA PHE A 201 -15.87 -0.45 14.47
C PHE A 201 -15.39 0.83 15.15
N ILE A 202 -14.22 1.30 14.70
CA ILE A 202 -13.62 2.55 15.14
C ILE A 202 -13.82 3.56 14.02
N ALA A 203 -14.83 4.41 14.18
CA ALA A 203 -15.15 5.48 13.24
C ALA A 203 -14.22 6.70 13.43
N GLY A 204 -14.26 7.60 12.45
CA GLY A 204 -13.51 8.86 12.48
C GLY A 204 -12.27 8.85 11.60
N ASP A 205 -12.19 9.84 10.73
CA ASP A 205 -11.07 10.07 9.82
C ASP A 205 -10.85 11.56 9.54
N ALA A 206 -9.94 11.88 8.62
CA ALA A 206 -9.64 13.25 8.20
C ALA A 206 -10.86 14.03 7.65
N HIS A 207 -11.91 13.33 7.21
CA HIS A 207 -13.08 13.91 6.56
C HIS A 207 -14.32 13.94 7.47
N ASN A 208 -14.40 12.98 8.39
CA ASN A 208 -15.55 12.73 9.23
C ASN A 208 -15.09 12.66 10.69
N PRO A 209 -15.67 13.46 11.61
CA PRO A 209 -15.36 13.32 13.02
C PRO A 209 -15.78 11.93 13.52
N ALA A 210 -15.13 11.42 14.56
CA ALA A 210 -15.45 10.11 15.15
C ALA A 210 -16.93 9.99 15.56
N SER A 211 -17.54 11.09 16.02
CA SER A 211 -18.96 11.17 16.37
C SER A 211 -19.93 10.89 15.22
N SER A 212 -19.47 10.99 13.97
CA SER A 212 -20.30 10.66 12.80
C SER A 212 -20.60 9.17 12.67
N GLY A 213 -19.80 8.30 13.30
CA GLY A 213 -19.93 6.85 13.16
C GLY A 213 -19.67 6.35 11.73
N ARG A 214 -18.87 7.07 10.92
CA ARG A 214 -18.65 6.80 9.50
C ARG A 214 -17.20 7.03 9.08
N CYS A 215 -16.84 6.46 7.94
CA CYS A 215 -15.61 6.74 7.20
C CYS A 215 -15.91 7.23 5.79
N LYS A 216 -15.00 8.04 5.24
CA LYS A 216 -14.90 8.34 3.80
C LYS A 216 -14.41 7.11 3.07
N PHE A 217 -15.02 6.74 1.95
CA PHE A 217 -14.52 5.68 1.07
C PHE A 217 -14.92 5.92 -0.38
N PHE A 218 -14.22 5.32 -1.32
CA PHE A 218 -14.49 5.42 -2.75
C PHE A 218 -15.30 4.23 -3.26
N GLY A 219 -16.36 4.50 -4.03
CA GLY A 219 -17.13 3.48 -4.74
C GLY A 219 -18.00 2.65 -3.80
N THR A 220 -17.47 1.54 -3.29
CA THR A 220 -18.19 0.57 -2.46
C THR A 220 -17.42 0.23 -1.18
N GLY A 221 -18.15 -0.05 -0.11
CA GLY A 221 -17.59 -0.47 1.18
C GLY A 221 -17.32 -1.98 1.26
N SER A 222 -17.18 -2.64 0.12
CA SER A 222 -16.89 -4.07 0.01
C SER A 222 -15.44 -4.30 -0.40
N ALA A 223 -14.79 -5.24 0.27
CA ALA A 223 -13.49 -5.76 -0.14
C ALA A 223 -13.52 -6.28 -1.59
N PHE A 224 -12.37 -6.18 -2.26
CA PHE A 224 -12.04 -6.71 -3.57
C PHE A 224 -12.98 -6.29 -4.69
N SER A 225 -13.64 -5.15 -4.53
CA SER A 225 -14.66 -4.67 -5.47
C SER A 225 -14.13 -3.67 -6.49
N CYS A 226 -12.97 -3.05 -6.23
CA CYS A 226 -12.28 -2.17 -7.18
C CYS A 226 -11.23 -2.95 -7.97
N ARG A 227 -11.69 -3.87 -8.82
CA ARG A 227 -10.82 -4.71 -9.67
C ARG A 227 -11.34 -4.77 -11.11
N PRO A 228 -10.47 -4.61 -12.13
CA PRO A 228 -9.06 -4.18 -12.02
C PRO A 228 -8.94 -2.77 -11.42
N ASP A 229 -7.72 -2.39 -11.05
CA ASP A 229 -7.43 -1.09 -10.42
C ASP A 229 -7.92 0.07 -11.30
N GLY A 230 -8.25 1.21 -10.68
CA GLY A 230 -8.84 2.36 -11.38
C GLY A 230 -10.33 2.19 -11.69
N CYS A 231 -11.09 1.49 -10.84
CA CYS A 231 -12.54 1.38 -11.00
C CYS A 231 -13.22 2.78 -10.92
N SER A 232 -14.29 2.98 -11.68
CA SER A 232 -15.07 4.23 -11.64
C SER A 232 -15.99 4.28 -10.42
N GLY A 233 -16.22 5.49 -9.90
CA GLY A 233 -17.10 5.69 -8.76
C GLY A 233 -17.07 7.11 -8.21
N SER A 234 -17.49 7.26 -6.97
CA SER A 234 -17.45 8.52 -6.24
C SER A 234 -17.18 8.26 -4.77
N TYR A 235 -16.68 9.28 -4.06
CA TYR A 235 -16.54 9.20 -2.61
C TYR A 235 -17.90 9.24 -1.91
N LYS A 236 -18.03 8.41 -0.88
CA LYS A 236 -19.20 8.25 -0.03
C LYS A 236 -18.75 8.22 1.42
N ASP A 237 -19.72 8.38 2.32
CA ASP A 237 -19.51 8.24 3.76
C ASP A 237 -20.35 7.08 4.27
N GLY A 238 -19.81 6.24 5.15
CA GLY A 238 -20.54 5.06 5.63
C GLY A 238 -19.68 4.10 6.44
N ILE A 239 -20.17 2.87 6.57
CA ILE A 239 -19.49 1.76 7.25
C ILE A 239 -19.19 0.63 6.25
N PRO A 240 -18.29 -0.31 6.58
CA PRO A 240 -18.05 -1.50 5.77
C PRO A 240 -19.33 -2.28 5.46
N LYS A 241 -19.47 -2.76 4.22
CA LYS A 241 -20.67 -3.50 3.78
C LYS A 241 -20.90 -4.78 4.60
N ALA A 242 -19.83 -5.51 4.89
CA ALA A 242 -19.89 -6.72 5.72
C ALA A 242 -20.30 -6.41 7.18
N LEU A 243 -19.92 -5.24 7.72
CA LEU A 243 -20.40 -4.81 9.03
C LEU A 243 -21.88 -4.45 8.99
N GLU A 244 -22.31 -3.68 7.99
CA GLU A 244 -23.73 -3.34 7.78
C GLU A 244 -24.60 -4.61 7.72
N GLN A 245 -24.17 -5.61 6.95
CA GLN A 245 -24.85 -6.91 6.85
C GLN A 245 -24.89 -7.65 8.19
N CYS A 246 -23.78 -7.66 8.93
CA CYS A 246 -23.74 -8.31 10.24
C CYS A 246 -24.72 -7.66 11.22
N LEU A 247 -24.73 -6.33 11.28
CA LEU A 247 -25.63 -5.58 12.16
C LEU A 247 -27.09 -5.81 11.79
N ALA A 248 -27.42 -5.80 10.49
CA ALA A 248 -28.76 -6.08 10.00
C ALA A 248 -29.23 -7.50 10.38
N ALA A 249 -28.36 -8.50 10.23
CA ALA A 249 -28.65 -9.89 10.60
C ALA A 249 -28.83 -10.10 12.12
N ASN A 250 -28.32 -9.18 12.95
CA ASN A 250 -28.34 -9.27 14.40
C ASN A 250 -29.28 -8.26 15.08
N GLY A 251 -30.28 -7.74 14.35
CA GLY A 251 -31.34 -6.91 14.94
C GLY A 251 -31.05 -5.40 14.99
N GLY A 252 -30.10 -4.91 14.19
CA GLY A 252 -30.04 -3.50 13.77
C GLY A 252 -29.83 -2.50 14.90
N GLY A 253 -28.69 -2.55 15.58
CA GLY A 253 -28.17 -1.41 16.35
C GLY A 253 -27.09 -0.70 15.55
N ASN A 254 -27.14 0.63 15.46
CA ASN A 254 -25.96 1.40 15.03
C ASN A 254 -24.78 1.02 15.94
N PRO A 255 -23.55 0.85 15.41
CA PRO A 255 -22.41 0.50 16.24
C PRO A 255 -22.27 1.58 17.32
N THR A 256 -22.46 1.19 18.58
CA THR A 256 -22.21 2.08 19.72
C THR A 256 -20.74 2.50 19.63
N PRO A 257 -20.41 3.80 19.66
CA PRO A 257 -19.03 4.24 19.66
C PRO A 257 -18.29 3.49 20.76
N PRO A 258 -17.09 2.92 20.49
CA PRO A 258 -16.30 2.37 21.56
C PRO A 258 -16.09 3.46 22.62
N PRO A 259 -16.10 3.12 23.91
CA PRO A 259 -15.83 4.09 24.96
C PRO A 259 -14.52 4.80 24.63
N ALA A 260 -14.52 6.14 24.78
CA ALA A 260 -13.34 6.96 24.54
C ALA A 260 -12.14 6.30 25.24
N PRO A 261 -10.97 6.20 24.58
CA PRO A 261 -9.78 5.62 25.19
C PRO A 261 -9.58 6.24 26.56
N ALA A 262 -9.43 5.40 27.59
CA ALA A 262 -9.02 5.90 28.90
C ALA A 262 -7.76 6.76 28.70
N PRO A 263 -7.62 7.90 29.41
CA PRO A 263 -6.45 8.75 29.30
C PRO A 263 -5.20 7.89 29.37
N GLN A 264 -4.38 7.90 28.32
CA GLN A 264 -3.11 7.22 28.36
C GLN A 264 -2.32 7.78 29.55
N PRO A 265 -1.68 6.93 30.37
CA PRO A 265 -0.71 7.40 31.34
C PRO A 265 0.26 8.36 30.63
N PRO A 266 0.65 9.48 31.26
CA PRO A 266 1.59 10.40 30.67
C PRO A 266 2.79 9.61 30.17
N ALA A 267 3.19 9.86 28.92
CA ALA A 267 4.37 9.25 28.34
C ALA A 267 5.52 9.39 29.35
N PRO A 268 6.34 8.33 29.56
CA PRO A 268 7.51 8.42 30.41
C PRO A 268 8.30 9.67 30.02
N VAL A 269 8.53 10.56 30.97
CA VAL A 269 9.38 11.74 30.75
C VAL A 269 10.68 11.22 30.16
N PRO A 270 11.12 11.69 28.98
CA PRO A 270 12.37 11.27 28.40
C PRO A 270 13.47 11.43 29.45
N GLN A 271 14.14 10.33 29.80
CA GLN A 271 15.35 10.45 30.58
C GLN A 271 16.31 11.37 29.83
N PRO A 272 16.98 12.32 30.51
CA PRO A 272 18.02 13.12 29.90
C PRO A 272 18.98 12.19 29.17
N PRO A 273 19.32 12.47 27.90
CA PRO A 273 20.26 11.64 27.18
C PRO A 273 21.56 11.57 27.99
N THR A 274 22.05 10.36 28.22
CA THR A 274 23.39 10.12 28.71
C THR A 274 24.35 10.94 27.83
N PRO A 275 25.25 11.77 28.40
CA PRO A 275 26.16 12.58 27.61
C PRO A 275 26.88 11.71 26.58
N ALA A 276 26.74 12.06 25.31
CA ALA A 276 27.42 11.36 24.23
C ALA A 276 28.94 11.42 24.48
N PRO A 277 29.68 10.32 24.24
CA PRO A 277 31.14 10.35 24.22
C PRO A 277 31.62 11.48 23.31
N GLN A 278 32.57 12.26 23.80
CA GLN A 278 33.18 13.36 23.05
C GLN A 278 33.69 12.82 21.69
N PRO A 279 33.33 13.45 20.56
CA PRO A 279 33.79 13.01 19.24
C PRO A 279 35.31 13.00 19.19
N GLN A 280 35.90 11.88 18.77
CA GLN A 280 37.30 11.87 18.36
C GLN A 280 37.50 12.86 17.19
N PRO A 281 38.65 13.56 17.12
CA PRO A 281 38.94 14.49 16.04
C PRO A 281 38.81 13.81 14.69
N GLN A 282 37.84 14.26 13.90
CA GLN A 282 37.64 13.79 12.53
C GLN A 282 38.78 14.35 11.64
N PRO A 283 39.42 13.54 10.78
CA PRO A 283 40.40 14.05 9.82
C PRO A 283 39.78 15.15 8.97
N THR A 284 40.53 16.22 8.76
CA THR A 284 40.12 17.39 8.00
C THR A 284 39.63 16.97 6.61
N ALA A 285 38.33 17.16 6.33
CA ALA A 285 37.79 16.95 5.00
C ALA A 285 38.38 18.00 4.06
N THR A 286 39.22 17.55 3.12
CA THR A 286 39.67 18.37 1.99
C THR A 286 38.43 18.81 1.21
N ALA A 287 38.23 20.13 1.11
CA ALA A 287 37.14 20.73 0.37
C ALA A 287 37.12 20.23 -1.08
N LEU A 288 36.10 19.43 -1.44
CA LEU A 288 35.74 19.23 -2.84
C LEU A 288 35.02 20.48 -3.32
N ASN A 289 35.80 21.29 -4.03
CA ASN A 289 35.35 22.42 -4.82
C ASN A 289 34.23 21.95 -5.78
N PRO A 290 33.02 22.54 -5.78
CA PRO A 290 32.02 22.23 -6.80
C PRO A 290 32.44 22.90 -8.11
N THR A 291 33.39 22.30 -8.81
CA THR A 291 33.61 22.63 -10.21
C THR A 291 32.37 22.22 -10.98
N ARG A 292 31.56 23.20 -11.38
CA ARG A 292 30.71 23.13 -12.57
C ARG A 292 31.61 22.81 -13.78
N ARG A 293 31.98 21.54 -13.95
CA ARG A 293 32.43 21.05 -15.25
C ARG A 293 31.19 20.62 -16.02
N ALA A 294 30.77 21.49 -16.93
CA ALA A 294 29.91 21.13 -18.04
C ALA A 294 30.61 20.01 -18.82
N LEU A 295 30.23 18.77 -18.57
CA LEU A 295 30.58 17.65 -19.42
C LEU A 295 29.55 17.59 -20.55
N PHE A 296 30.02 17.90 -21.76
CA PHE A 296 29.37 17.69 -23.07
C PHE A 296 28.36 18.71 -23.61
N ASN A 297 28.27 19.94 -23.08
CA ASN A 297 27.47 21.01 -23.72
C ASN A 297 25.97 20.69 -23.94
N VAL A 298 25.41 19.69 -23.27
CA VAL A 298 23.99 19.32 -23.39
C VAL A 298 23.20 19.92 -22.23
N ARG A 299 22.22 20.77 -22.52
CA ARG A 299 21.29 21.31 -21.52
C ARG A 299 20.25 20.24 -21.16
N ALA A 300 20.01 20.04 -19.86
CA ALA A 300 18.92 19.18 -19.38
C ALA A 300 17.55 19.72 -19.87
N PRO A 301 16.57 18.83 -20.16
CA PRO A 301 15.22 19.27 -20.50
C PRO A 301 14.58 20.02 -19.33
N VAL A 302 13.81 21.06 -19.65
CA VAL A 302 13.11 21.86 -18.64
C VAL A 302 11.74 21.25 -18.41
N VAL A 303 11.48 20.78 -17.19
CA VAL A 303 10.15 20.34 -16.76
C VAL A 303 9.42 21.55 -16.20
N ARG A 304 8.25 21.87 -16.75
CA ARG A 304 7.39 22.95 -16.25
C ARG A 304 6.07 22.38 -15.75
N ASN A 305 5.69 22.77 -14.54
CA ASN A 305 4.34 22.56 -14.03
C ASN A 305 3.42 23.60 -14.68
N VAL A 306 2.35 23.15 -15.33
CA VAL A 306 1.43 24.02 -16.10
C VAL A 306 0.03 24.13 -15.49
N GLY A 307 -0.29 23.35 -14.46
CA GLY A 307 -1.63 23.31 -13.87
C GLY A 307 -2.73 22.81 -14.82
N GLY A 308 -3.91 22.50 -14.26
CA GLY A 308 -5.05 21.93 -15.00
C GLY A 308 -4.99 20.41 -15.17
N SER A 309 -5.74 19.84 -16.12
CA SER A 309 -5.86 18.39 -16.38
C SER A 309 -4.57 17.72 -16.90
N ARG A 310 -3.46 18.47 -16.99
CA ARG A 310 -2.12 18.01 -17.38
C ARG A 310 -1.10 18.60 -16.39
N PRO A 311 -0.62 17.82 -15.40
CA PRO A 311 0.19 18.38 -14.32
C PRO A 311 1.62 18.80 -14.73
N PHE A 312 2.13 18.35 -15.88
CA PHE A 312 3.45 18.76 -16.38
C PHE A 312 3.55 18.65 -17.91
N ILE A 313 4.49 19.41 -18.47
CA ILE A 313 4.96 19.27 -19.85
C ILE A 313 6.48 19.09 -19.82
N VAL A 314 6.97 18.12 -20.60
CA VAL A 314 8.41 17.92 -20.82
C VAL A 314 8.79 18.58 -22.14
N GLN A 315 9.61 19.63 -22.06
CA GLN A 315 10.11 20.32 -23.25
C GLN A 315 11.51 19.82 -23.59
N LEU A 316 11.65 19.22 -24.77
CA LEU A 316 12.93 18.71 -25.26
C LEU A 316 13.82 19.85 -25.77
N ALA A 317 15.13 19.61 -25.84
CA ALA A 317 16.13 20.62 -26.24
C ALA A 317 15.96 21.13 -27.69
N ASN A 318 15.22 20.41 -28.54
CA ASN A 318 14.87 20.80 -29.90
C ASN A 318 13.56 21.62 -30.00
N GLY A 319 12.90 21.91 -28.87
CA GLY A 319 11.64 22.65 -28.83
C GLY A 319 10.38 21.79 -29.02
N GLU A 320 10.51 20.49 -29.25
CA GLU A 320 9.36 19.59 -29.36
C GLU A 320 8.73 19.30 -27.99
N VAL A 321 7.41 19.32 -27.96
CA VAL A 321 6.58 18.98 -26.80
C VAL A 321 6.05 17.57 -27.02
N ASN A 322 6.56 16.59 -26.28
CA ASN A 322 5.98 15.25 -26.31
C ASN A 322 4.91 15.12 -25.22
N GLY A 323 3.81 14.46 -25.56
CA GLY A 323 2.51 14.50 -24.89
C GLY A 323 2.43 13.88 -23.48
N ASN A 324 1.20 13.54 -23.08
CA ASN A 324 0.85 13.05 -21.75
C ASN A 324 1.60 11.76 -21.34
N PHE A 325 1.44 11.35 -20.08
CA PHE A 325 2.10 10.17 -19.50
C PHE A 325 1.91 8.89 -20.33
N ASN A 326 0.77 8.72 -21.00
CA ASN A 326 0.49 7.57 -21.87
C ASN A 326 1.42 7.54 -23.10
N ALA A 327 1.74 8.69 -23.71
CA ALA A 327 2.66 8.76 -24.83
C ALA A 327 4.10 8.38 -24.43
N VAL A 328 4.50 8.69 -23.19
CA VAL A 328 5.78 8.25 -22.63
C VAL A 328 5.79 6.74 -22.37
N GLN A 329 4.68 6.19 -21.87
CA GLN A 329 4.51 4.76 -21.65
C GLN A 329 4.54 3.95 -22.96
N GLU A 330 3.86 4.42 -24.01
CA GLU A 330 3.89 3.81 -25.35
C GLU A 330 5.30 3.86 -25.97
N ALA A 331 6.00 4.98 -25.81
CA ALA A 331 7.39 5.11 -26.28
C ALA A 331 8.36 4.15 -25.58
N LEU A 332 8.15 3.88 -24.27
CA LEU A 332 8.96 2.94 -23.50
C LEU A 332 8.57 1.47 -23.78
N GLY A 333 7.30 1.18 -24.03
CA GLY A 333 6.81 -0.15 -24.39
C GLY A 333 7.34 -0.65 -25.75
N ALA A 334 7.59 0.25 -26.70
CA ALA A 334 8.17 -0.07 -28.00
C ALA A 334 9.64 -0.55 -27.93
N VAL A 335 10.37 -0.22 -26.86
CA VAL A 335 11.79 -0.61 -26.69
C VAL A 335 11.93 -2.03 -26.08
N ALA A 336 10.88 -2.55 -25.44
CA ALA A 336 10.91 -3.84 -24.74
C ALA A 336 10.68 -5.08 -25.62
N MET A 337 10.42 -4.93 -26.93
CA MET A 337 10.14 -6.06 -27.85
C MET A 337 11.33 -6.55 -28.70
N CYS A 338 12.57 -6.13 -28.43
CA CYS A 338 13.74 -6.81 -29.01
C CYS A 338 14.22 -7.96 -28.10
N ARG A 339 13.69 -9.17 -28.30
CA ARG A 339 14.25 -10.40 -27.71
C ARG A 339 15.45 -10.91 -28.53
N PRO A 340 16.57 -11.33 -27.89
CA PRO A 340 17.66 -12.01 -28.55
C PRO A 340 17.67 -13.51 -28.15
N THR A 341 17.29 -14.42 -29.05
CA THR A 341 17.76 -15.83 -29.03
C THR A 341 17.35 -16.53 -30.32
N CYS A 342 18.33 -16.90 -31.15
CA CYS A 342 18.62 -18.30 -31.47
C CYS A 342 19.75 -18.39 -32.52
N TRP A 343 20.87 -19.00 -32.11
CA TRP A 343 21.92 -19.51 -32.96
C TRP A 343 21.93 -21.04 -32.79
N ARG A 344 22.14 -21.75 -33.92
CA ARG A 344 22.21 -23.22 -34.16
C ARG A 344 20.83 -23.92 -34.32
N GLY A 345 20.59 -24.73 -35.35
CA GLY A 345 21.48 -25.29 -36.37
C GLY A 345 20.72 -25.80 -37.60
N ARG A 346 21.49 -26.07 -38.65
CA ARG A 346 21.06 -26.62 -39.95
C ARG A 346 20.41 -28.00 -39.79
N ALA A 347 19.32 -28.23 -40.52
CA ALA A 347 19.07 -29.51 -41.20
C ALA A 347 18.20 -29.25 -42.45
N LEU A 348 18.69 -29.72 -43.59
CA LEU A 348 17.98 -29.89 -44.87
C LEU A 348 16.72 -30.76 -44.68
N GLY A 349 15.69 -30.54 -45.49
CA GLY A 349 14.69 -31.61 -45.70
C GLY A 349 13.34 -31.21 -46.29
N ILE A 350 13.30 -31.00 -47.61
CA ILE A 350 12.33 -31.57 -48.58
C ILE A 350 10.83 -31.23 -48.47
N ALA A 351 10.28 -31.00 -49.67
CA ALA A 351 8.93 -30.61 -50.05
C ALA A 351 7.84 -31.69 -49.88
N MET A 352 6.62 -31.28 -50.33
CA MET A 352 5.33 -31.99 -50.48
C MET A 352 4.37 -31.79 -49.29
N GLY A 353 3.09 -31.48 -49.47
CA GLY A 353 2.25 -31.39 -50.66
C GLY A 353 0.84 -30.93 -50.26
N ARG A 354 0.07 -30.56 -51.29
CA ARG A 354 -1.33 -30.12 -51.25
C ARG A 354 -2.29 -31.20 -50.72
N GLY A 355 -3.40 -30.78 -50.14
CA GLY A 355 -4.64 -31.57 -50.00
C GLY A 355 -5.67 -30.83 -49.13
N THR A 356 -6.51 -29.96 -49.71
CA THR A 356 -7.94 -30.18 -50.03
C THR A 356 -8.85 -30.56 -48.86
N SER A 357 -9.76 -29.62 -48.55
CA SER A 357 -11.08 -29.83 -47.92
C SER A 357 -11.86 -31.00 -48.53
N ALA A 358 -12.57 -31.77 -47.69
CA ALA A 358 -14.04 -31.86 -47.68
C ALA A 358 -14.56 -33.00 -46.76
N ARG A 359 -15.61 -32.65 -45.99
CA ARG A 359 -16.74 -33.47 -45.48
C ARG A 359 -16.46 -34.67 -44.55
N LEU A 360 -16.99 -34.62 -43.33
CA LEU A 360 -18.40 -34.96 -43.00
C LEU A 360 -18.87 -34.10 -41.83
#